data_AF-A0A6I6HJ94-F1
#
_entry.id   AF-A0A6I6HJ94-F1
#
_cell.length_a   1.000
_cell.length_b   1.000
_cell.length_c   1.000
_cell.angle_alpha   90.00
_cell.angle_beta   90.00
_cell.angle_gamma   90.00
#
_symmetry.space_group_name_H-M   'P 1'
#
loop_
_entity.id
_entity.type
_entity.pdbx_description
1 polymer ?
#
loop_
_entity_poly.entity_id
_entity_poly.type
_entity_poly.pdbx_seq_one_letter_code
_entity_poly.pdbx_strand_id
1 'polypeptide(L)'
;MQVAGQAGMPGVLDLRKANREHWGNSLQARLLAIKNLETDVLPVLQYARVLTIKEGGVMVDGFEISARGAKSKPIKTRQTWWCVGVAELEIGYAALERMNPKCSTGFSVNDDDEEDLLPAWPR
;
A
#
# COMPACT_ATOMS: atom_id res chain seq x y z
N MET A 1 4.29 -10.86 11.95
CA MET A 1 4.56 -11.50 10.65
C MET A 1 4.93 -10.36 9.70
N GLN A 2 6.22 -10.20 9.41
CA GLN A 2 6.73 -9.10 8.57
C GLN A 2 6.57 -9.52 7.12
N VAL A 3 5.67 -8.87 6.38
CA VAL A 3 5.50 -9.13 4.94
C VAL A 3 6.51 -8.24 4.22
N ALA A 4 7.59 -8.85 3.72
CA ALA A 4 8.72 -8.19 3.09
C ALA A 4 8.49 -8.02 1.57
N GLY A 5 7.40 -7.38 1.18
CA GLY A 5 7.21 -7.03 -0.23
C GLY A 5 7.82 -5.67 -0.54
N GLN A 6 8.64 -5.58 -1.57
CA GLN A 6 9.19 -4.34 -2.11
C GLN A 6 8.26 -3.81 -3.23
N ALA A 7 8.39 -2.54 -3.61
CA ALA A 7 7.74 -2.05 -4.82
C ALA A 7 8.15 -2.92 -6.05
N GLY A 8 7.19 -3.22 -6.94
CA GLY A 8 7.45 -4.01 -8.15
C GLY A 8 7.29 -5.53 -8.01
N MET A 9 6.75 -6.03 -6.90
CA MET A 9 6.53 -7.47 -6.70
C MET A 9 5.49 -8.04 -7.69
N PRO A 10 5.81 -9.13 -8.42
CA PRO A 10 4.84 -9.80 -9.28
C PRO A 10 3.87 -10.64 -8.43
N GLY A 11 2.58 -10.60 -8.78
CA GLY A 11 1.55 -11.33 -8.06
C GLY A 11 0.20 -11.30 -8.77
N VAL A 12 -0.76 -12.01 -8.20
CA VAL A 12 -2.15 -11.96 -8.64
C VAL A 12 -2.91 -11.00 -7.72
N LEU A 13 -3.49 -9.95 -8.30
CA LEU A 13 -4.36 -9.04 -7.58
C LEU A 13 -5.69 -9.74 -7.27
N ASP A 14 -5.98 -9.94 -5.98
CA ASP A 14 -7.24 -10.48 -5.48
C ASP A 14 -8.02 -9.39 -4.74
N LEU A 15 -9.16 -9.00 -5.32
CA LEU A 15 -10.11 -8.06 -4.74
C LEU A 15 -11.32 -8.84 -4.21
N ARG A 16 -11.49 -8.86 -2.89
CA ARG A 16 -12.56 -9.64 -2.26
C ARG A 16 -13.15 -8.93 -1.05
N LYS A 17 -14.29 -9.45 -0.57
CA LYS A 17 -14.85 -9.00 0.70
C LYS A 17 -13.88 -9.32 1.84
N ALA A 18 -13.70 -8.38 2.74
CA ALA A 18 -12.94 -8.58 3.97
C ALA A 18 -13.68 -9.53 4.92
N ASN A 19 -12.97 -10.05 5.92
CA ASN A 19 -13.65 -10.80 6.99
C ASN A 19 -14.61 -9.86 7.72
N ARG A 20 -15.91 -10.16 7.61
CA ARG A 20 -17.00 -9.34 8.14
C ARG A 20 -16.92 -9.15 9.65
N GLU A 21 -16.45 -10.14 10.39
CA GLU A 21 -16.37 -10.10 11.86
C GLU A 21 -15.36 -9.06 12.34
N HIS A 22 -14.28 -8.85 11.58
CA HIS A 22 -13.22 -7.91 11.96
C HIS A 22 -13.32 -6.56 11.25
N TRP A 23 -13.82 -6.54 10.00
CA TRP A 23 -13.72 -5.38 9.12
C TRP A 23 -15.06 -4.92 8.55
N GLY A 24 -16.17 -5.51 8.99
CA GLY A 24 -17.51 -5.19 8.50
C GLY A 24 -17.70 -5.51 7.03
N ASN A 25 -18.65 -4.84 6.37
CA ASN A 25 -18.91 -5.00 4.95
C ASN A 25 -17.95 -4.13 4.12
N SER A 26 -16.66 -4.46 4.16
CA SER A 26 -15.60 -3.77 3.42
C SER A 26 -14.95 -4.68 2.38
N LEU A 27 -14.27 -4.07 1.41
CA LEU A 27 -13.39 -4.78 0.48
C LEU A 27 -11.96 -4.79 1.02
N GLN A 28 -11.21 -5.81 0.65
CA GLN A 28 -9.77 -5.88 0.84
C GLN A 28 -9.08 -6.21 -0.48
N ALA A 29 -7.88 -5.68 -0.67
CA ALA A 29 -7.01 -5.99 -1.79
C ALA A 29 -5.78 -6.74 -1.31
N ARG A 30 -5.52 -7.88 -1.95
CA ARG A 30 -4.41 -8.78 -1.67
C ARG A 30 -3.57 -8.93 -2.91
N LEU A 31 -2.25 -8.97 -2.74
CA LEU A 31 -1.34 -9.39 -3.81
C LEU A 31 -0.86 -10.79 -3.45
N LEU A 32 -1.34 -11.79 -4.20
CA LEU A 32 -1.07 -13.19 -3.92
C LEU A 32 0.16 -13.68 -4.69
N ALA A 33 0.95 -14.54 -4.06
CA ALA A 33 2.10 -15.15 -4.69
C ALA A 33 1.66 -16.05 -5.86
N ILE A 34 2.27 -15.86 -7.04
CA ILE A 34 1.94 -16.61 -8.27
C ILE A 34 2.05 -18.13 -8.06
N LYS A 35 2.96 -18.58 -7.18
CA LYS A 35 3.27 -20.00 -6.98
C LYS A 35 2.19 -20.76 -6.19
N ASN A 36 1.47 -20.10 -5.29
CA ASN A 36 0.54 -20.78 -4.39
C ASN A 36 -0.84 -20.13 -4.25
N LEU A 37 -1.03 -18.90 -4.76
CA LEU A 37 -2.28 -18.14 -4.72
C LEU A 37 -2.95 -18.04 -3.34
N GLU A 38 -2.21 -18.30 -2.26
CA GLU A 38 -2.75 -18.28 -0.89
C GLU A 38 -1.99 -17.28 -0.02
N THR A 39 -0.69 -17.15 -0.25
CA THR A 39 0.20 -16.28 0.51
C THR A 39 0.21 -14.87 -0.04
N ASP A 40 0.03 -13.89 0.85
CA ASP A 40 0.20 -12.47 0.54
C ASP A 40 1.69 -12.14 0.36
N VAL A 41 2.05 -11.48 -0.74
CA VAL A 41 3.42 -10.98 -0.97
C VAL A 41 3.62 -9.54 -0.48
N LEU A 42 2.52 -8.81 -0.24
CA LEU A 42 2.50 -7.46 0.33
C LEU A 42 1.47 -7.41 1.49
N PRO A 43 1.62 -6.46 2.44
CA PRO A 43 0.60 -6.22 3.44
C PRO A 43 -0.78 -5.98 2.81
N VAL A 44 -1.83 -6.61 3.33
CA VAL A 44 -3.18 -6.50 2.77
C VAL A 44 -3.72 -5.08 2.94
N LEU A 45 -4.28 -4.50 1.86
CA LEU A 45 -5.03 -3.25 1.96
C LEU A 45 -6.46 -3.53 2.43
N GLN A 46 -6.79 -3.07 3.63
CA GLN A 46 -8.14 -3.09 4.16
C GLN A 46 -8.93 -1.86 3.71
N TYR A 47 -10.25 -1.97 3.69
CA TYR A 47 -11.15 -0.92 3.18
C TYR A 47 -10.80 -0.46 1.77
N ALA A 48 -10.37 -1.40 0.93
CA ALA A 48 -9.86 -1.14 -0.40
C ALA A 48 -10.94 -0.54 -1.32
N ARG A 49 -10.51 0.37 -2.20
CA ARG A 49 -11.33 1.01 -3.23
C ARG A 49 -10.56 1.03 -4.54
N VAL A 50 -11.20 0.57 -5.62
CA VAL A 50 -10.66 0.77 -6.97
C VAL A 50 -10.95 2.21 -7.38
N LEU A 51 -9.90 2.99 -7.61
CA LEU A 51 -10.02 4.40 -7.99
C LEU A 51 -10.17 4.57 -9.49
N THR A 52 -9.32 3.90 -10.27
CA THR A 52 -9.31 4.00 -11.73
C THR A 52 -8.71 2.75 -12.36
N ILE A 53 -9.16 2.44 -13.58
CA ILE A 53 -8.53 1.46 -14.46
C ILE A 53 -8.12 2.23 -15.72
N LYS A 54 -6.82 2.43 -15.92
CA LYS A 54 -6.26 3.21 -17.02
C LYS A 54 -4.92 2.64 -17.43
N GLU A 55 -4.63 2.69 -18.74
CA GLU A 55 -3.32 2.36 -19.31
C GLU A 55 -2.76 0.99 -18.88
N GLY A 56 -3.59 -0.07 -18.94
CA GLY A 56 -3.17 -1.43 -18.58
C GLY A 56 -2.98 -1.66 -17.08
N GLY A 57 -3.29 -0.65 -16.24
CA GLY A 57 -3.17 -0.70 -14.79
C GLY A 57 -4.47 -0.44 -14.03
N VAL A 58 -4.50 -0.90 -12.78
CA VAL A 58 -5.57 -0.69 -11.80
C VAL A 58 -4.99 0.04 -10.60
N MET A 59 -5.58 1.19 -10.26
CA MET A 59 -5.24 1.93 -9.05
C MET A 59 -6.17 1.51 -7.91
N VAL A 60 -5.60 1.07 -6.81
CA VAL A 60 -6.33 0.64 -5.61
C VAL A 60 -5.85 1.46 -4.41
N ASP A 61 -6.77 2.11 -3.70
CA ASP A 61 -6.47 2.83 -2.46
C ASP A 61 -7.04 2.06 -1.27
N GLY A 62 -6.39 2.14 -0.11
CA GLY A 62 -6.84 1.45 1.09
C GLY A 62 -5.97 1.77 2.30
N PHE A 63 -6.10 0.94 3.33
CA PHE A 63 -5.33 1.07 4.56
C PHE A 63 -4.54 -0.19 4.86
N GLU A 64 -3.24 -0.02 5.03
CA GLU A 64 -2.41 -1.00 5.72
C GLU A 64 -2.65 -0.85 7.22
N ILE A 65 -2.93 -1.97 7.90
CA ILE A 65 -3.23 -1.97 9.33
C ILE A 65 -2.18 -2.78 10.08
N SER A 66 -1.35 -2.08 10.84
CA SER A 66 -0.22 -2.66 11.56
C SER A 66 -0.50 -2.66 13.06
N ALA A 67 -0.49 -3.85 13.66
CA ALA A 67 -0.68 -4.01 15.10
C ALA A 67 0.60 -3.62 15.86
N ARG A 68 0.49 -2.72 16.85
CA ARG A 68 1.63 -2.30 17.70
C ARG A 68 1.82 -3.17 18.96
N GLY A 69 0.91 -4.11 19.26
CA GLY A 69 0.93 -4.95 20.46
C GLY A 69 -0.45 -5.22 21.04
N ALA A 70 -0.53 -6.06 22.08
CA ALA A 70 -1.81 -6.59 22.60
C ALA A 70 -2.74 -5.55 23.25
N LYS A 71 -2.23 -4.39 23.66
CA LYS A 71 -3.01 -3.33 24.32
C LYS A 71 -3.01 -1.99 23.59
N SER A 72 -2.33 -1.88 22.45
CA SER A 72 -2.21 -0.65 21.69
C SER A 72 -3.18 -0.63 20.52
N LYS A 73 -3.72 0.56 20.21
CA LYS A 73 -4.55 0.74 19.01
C LYS A 73 -3.69 0.47 17.77
N PRO A 74 -4.22 -0.23 16.76
CA PRO A 74 -3.49 -0.48 15.52
C PRO A 74 -3.25 0.83 14.77
N ILE A 75 -2.12 0.91 14.05
CA ILE A 75 -1.85 2.00 13.11
C ILE A 75 -2.62 1.71 11.84
N LYS A 76 -3.25 2.74 11.27
CA LYS A 76 -3.81 2.71 9.94
C LYS A 76 -3.02 3.65 9.05
N THR A 77 -2.31 3.11 8.07
CA THR A 77 -1.55 3.91 7.11
C THR A 77 -2.26 3.83 5.77
N ARG A 78 -2.64 4.98 5.22
CA ARG A 78 -3.26 5.03 3.89
C ARG A 78 -2.21 4.67 2.85
N GLN A 79 -2.55 3.78 1.93
CA GLN A 79 -1.66 3.26 0.91
C GLN A 79 -2.39 3.15 -0.42
N THR A 80 -1.67 3.42 -1.50
CA THR A 80 -2.19 3.30 -2.86
C THR A 80 -1.31 2.35 -3.65
N TRP A 81 -1.92 1.36 -4.28
CA TRP A 81 -1.28 0.41 -5.18
C TRP A 81 -1.59 0.77 -6.62
N TRP A 82 -0.56 0.75 -7.45
CA TRP A 82 -0.71 0.75 -8.90
C TRP A 82 -0.33 -0.64 -9.41
N CYS A 83 -1.33 -1.41 -9.82
CA CYS A 83 -1.16 -2.78 -10.28
C CYS A 83 -1.21 -2.82 -11.80
N VAL A 84 -0.14 -3.27 -12.47
CA VAL A 84 -0.10 -3.42 -13.93
C VAL A 84 -0.10 -4.91 -14.28
N GLY A 85 -0.75 -5.27 -15.39
CA GLY A 85 -0.66 -6.62 -15.93
C GLY A 85 0.79 -7.05 -16.17
N VAL A 86 1.15 -8.25 -15.74
CA VAL A 86 2.54 -8.77 -15.84
C VAL A 86 3.03 -8.87 -17.29
N ALA A 87 2.13 -9.13 -18.24
CA ALA A 87 2.45 -9.15 -19.68
C ALA A 87 2.77 -7.77 -20.26
N GLU A 88 2.48 -6.69 -19.53
CA GLU A 88 2.59 -5.30 -19.95
C GLU A 88 3.54 -4.51 -19.03
N LEU A 89 4.54 -5.18 -18.44
CA LEU A 89 5.49 -4.58 -17.50
C LEU A 89 6.15 -3.31 -18.06
N GLU A 90 6.58 -3.31 -19.33
CA GLU A 90 7.18 -2.13 -19.98
C GLU A 90 6.18 -0.96 -20.11
N ILE A 91 4.93 -1.25 -20.47
CA ILE A 91 3.85 -0.25 -20.54
C ILE A 91 3.55 0.30 -19.14
N GLY A 92 3.62 -0.57 -18.12
CA GLY A 92 3.45 -0.23 -16.72
C GLY A 92 4.48 0.74 -16.19
N TYR A 93 5.77 0.49 -16.46
CA TYR A 93 6.84 1.40 -16.07
C TYR A 93 6.75 2.73 -16.84
N ALA A 94 6.46 2.69 -18.14
CA ALA A 94 6.24 3.90 -18.92
C ALA A 94 5.04 4.72 -18.42
N ALA A 95 3.97 4.07 -17.94
CA ALA A 95 2.84 4.73 -17.30
C ALA A 95 3.21 5.34 -15.94
N LEU A 96 4.02 4.63 -15.14
CA LEU A 96 4.50 5.12 -13.85
C LEU A 96 5.35 6.39 -14.02
N GLU A 97 6.28 6.39 -14.99
CA GLU A 97 7.09 7.58 -15.33
C GLU A 97 6.22 8.75 -15.78
N ARG A 98 5.21 8.50 -16.62
CA ARG A 98 4.28 9.54 -17.11
C ARG A 98 3.39 10.10 -16.00
N MET A 99 2.94 9.26 -15.07
CA MET A 99 2.04 9.66 -13.99
C MET A 99 2.75 10.28 -12.78
N ASN A 100 4.06 10.06 -12.64
CA ASN A 100 4.89 10.55 -11.53
C ASN A 100 4.20 10.42 -10.14
N PRO A 101 3.72 9.23 -9.75
CA PRO A 101 3.02 9.06 -8.49
C PRO A 101 3.98 9.32 -7.33
N LYS A 102 3.62 10.27 -6.45
CA LYS A 102 4.37 10.53 -5.21
C LYS A 102 4.19 9.34 -4.26
N CYS A 103 5.21 8.48 -4.16
CA CYS A 103 5.28 7.46 -3.12
C CYS A 103 5.73 8.11 -1.81
N SER A 104 4.84 8.23 -0.83
CA SER A 104 5.25 8.46 0.57
C SER A 104 5.45 7.12 1.25
N THR A 105 6.68 6.76 1.57
CA THR A 105 6.95 5.67 2.51
C THR A 105 6.48 6.13 3.88
N GLY A 106 5.26 5.75 4.28
CA GLY A 106 4.60 6.20 5.51
C GLY A 106 5.20 5.66 6.81
N PHE A 107 6.53 5.61 6.91
CA PHE A 107 7.23 5.30 8.16
C PHE A 107 8.62 5.98 8.15
N SER A 108 8.72 7.12 8.81
CA SER A 108 9.98 7.71 9.28
C SER A 108 9.97 7.59 10.80
N VAL A 109 10.90 6.82 11.36
CA VAL A 109 11.15 6.79 12.82
C VAL A 109 11.75 8.11 13.33
N ASN A 110 12.07 9.04 12.44
CA ASN A 110 12.62 10.36 12.76
C ASN A 110 11.58 11.48 12.64
N ASP A 111 10.30 11.20 12.34
CA ASP A 111 9.28 12.26 12.27
C ASP A 111 8.77 12.70 13.65
N ASP A 112 9.21 12.03 14.73
CA ASP A 112 8.83 12.33 16.12
C ASP A 112 9.82 13.25 16.87
N ASP A 113 10.91 13.74 16.24
CA ASP A 113 11.96 14.55 16.91
C ASP A 113 12.46 15.79 16.10
N GLU A 114 11.59 16.54 15.40
CA GLU A 114 11.95 17.88 14.88
C GLU A 114 11.04 19.00 15.42
N GLU A 115 10.86 19.02 16.74
CA GLU A 115 10.50 20.24 17.47
C GLU A 115 11.78 21.02 17.83
N ASP A 116 11.85 22.27 17.37
CA ASP A 116 12.72 23.37 17.84
C ASP A 116 14.24 23.29 17.67
N LEU A 117 14.77 23.55 16.47
CA LEU A 117 16.05 24.27 16.29
C LEU A 117 16.09 25.08 14.97
N LEU A 118 15.29 26.13 14.85
CA LEU A 118 15.61 27.21 13.91
C LEU A 118 16.66 28.14 14.57
N PRO A 119 17.83 28.39 13.98
CA PRO A 119 18.65 29.51 14.41
C PRO A 119 17.94 30.81 14.03
N ALA A 120 17.72 31.67 15.03
CA ALA A 120 17.22 33.02 14.82
C ALA A 120 18.12 33.79 13.84
N TRP A 121 17.57 34.21 12.72
CA TRP A 121 18.24 35.18 11.83
C TRP A 121 18.09 36.58 12.43
N PRO A 122 19.15 37.39 12.49
CA PRO A 122 19.05 38.76 12.97
C PRO A 122 18.31 39.65 11.95
N ARG A 123 17.62 40.67 12.47
CA ARG A 123 16.87 41.67 11.69
C ARG A 123 17.75 42.54 10.83
#